data_AF-A0A0B6ZC35-F1
#
_entry.id   AF-A0A0B6ZC35-F1
#
_cell.length_a   1.000
_cell.length_b   1.000
_cell.length_c   1.000
_cell.angle_alpha   90.00
_cell.angle_beta   90.00
_cell.angle_gamma   90.00
#
_symmetry.space_group_name_H-M   'P 1'
#
loop_
_entity.id
_entity.type
_entity.pdbx_description
1 polymer ?
#
loop_
_entity_poly.entity_id
_entity_poly.type
_entity_poly.pdbx_seq_one_letter_code
_entity_poly.pdbx_strand_id
1 'polypeptide(L)'
;IHCMYGIRHDDYDYSEVNQLLERNLKAYIKTLTCYPERLLKKDYDIVMREFKHSEKVHVNLMLMEAKQQAELLYALRALNRYIT
;
A
#
# COMPACT_ATOMS: atom_id res chain seq x y z
N ILE A 1 -2.86 -1.21 -2.07
CA ILE A 1 -1.46 -1.06 -2.56
C ILE A 1 -1.30 -1.51 -4.00
N HIS A 2 -1.60 -2.77 -4.32
CA HIS A 2 -1.47 -3.35 -5.67
C HIS A 2 -2.02 -2.47 -6.80
N CYS A 3 -3.20 -1.85 -6.61
CA CYS A 3 -3.77 -0.94 -7.60
C CYS A 3 -2.87 0.28 -7.91
N MET A 4 -2.14 0.80 -6.92
CA MET A 4 -1.20 1.92 -7.12
C MET A 4 0.02 1.49 -7.93
N TYR A 5 0.37 0.19 -7.88
CA TYR A 5 1.42 -0.42 -8.68
C TYR A 5 0.91 -0.97 -10.02
N GLY A 6 -0.37 -0.76 -10.36
CA GLY A 6 -0.94 -1.18 -11.64
C GLY A 6 -1.45 -2.63 -11.68
N ILE A 7 -1.54 -3.31 -10.54
CA ILE A 7 -2.13 -4.64 -10.42
C ILE A 7 -3.60 -4.49 -10.05
N ARG A 8 -4.50 -4.96 -10.92
CA ARG A 8 -5.95 -4.96 -10.72
C ARG A 8 -6.44 -6.37 -10.46
N HIS A 9 -7.26 -6.53 -9.42
CA HIS A 9 -7.98 -7.77 -9.12
C HIS A 9 -9.39 -7.66 -9.70
N ASP A 10 -9.76 -8.58 -10.59
CA ASP A 10 -11.01 -8.46 -11.36
C ASP A 10 -12.27 -8.79 -10.54
N ASP A 11 -12.11 -9.47 -9.41
CA ASP A 11 -13.16 -9.85 -8.45
C ASP A 11 -13.37 -8.83 -7.33
N TYR A 12 -12.62 -7.72 -7.31
CA TYR A 12 -12.65 -6.72 -6.24
C TYR A 12 -13.32 -5.41 -6.68
N ASP A 13 -14.32 -4.94 -5.91
CA ASP A 13 -14.92 -3.62 -6.13
C ASP A 13 -14.02 -2.49 -5.57
N TYR A 14 -13.32 -1.81 -6.46
CA TYR A 14 -12.44 -0.69 -6.09
C TYR A 14 -13.19 0.54 -5.55
N SER A 15 -14.52 0.59 -5.64
CA SER A 15 -15.30 1.62 -4.96
C SER A 15 -15.16 1.55 -3.43
N GLU A 16 -14.96 0.35 -2.88
CA GLU A 16 -14.75 0.11 -1.45
C GLU A 16 -13.53 0.85 -0.90
N VAL A 17 -12.47 0.99 -1.70
CA VAL A 17 -11.27 1.75 -1.33
C VAL A 17 -11.64 3.20 -0.97
N ASN A 18 -12.63 3.77 -1.64
CA ASN A 18 -13.11 5.11 -1.35
C ASN A 18 -14.03 5.20 -0.16
N GLN A 19 -14.77 4.13 0.14
CA GLN A 19 -15.68 4.06 1.27
C GLN A 19 -14.92 3.80 2.58
N LEU A 20 -13.89 2.95 2.56
CA LEU A 20 -13.20 2.46 3.75
C LEU A 20 -11.93 3.24 4.10
N LEU A 21 -11.24 3.83 3.11
CA LEU A 21 -10.00 4.57 3.36
C LEU A 21 -10.21 6.07 3.23
N GLU A 22 -10.06 6.75 4.37
CA GLU A 22 -10.05 8.21 4.44
C GLU A 22 -8.93 8.82 3.59
N ARG A 23 -9.13 10.08 3.18
CA ARG A 23 -8.16 10.81 2.33
C ARG A 23 -6.75 10.88 2.93
N ASN A 24 -6.65 11.16 4.24
CA ASN A 24 -5.35 11.26 4.92
C ASN A 24 -4.66 9.89 4.99
N LEU A 25 -5.42 8.82 5.21
CA LEU A 25 -4.90 7.45 5.23
C LEU A 25 -4.38 7.05 3.84
N LYS A 26 -5.11 7.38 2.76
CA LYS A 26 -4.62 7.18 1.39
C LYS A 26 -3.32 7.93 1.09
N ALA A 27 -3.23 9.19 1.53
CA ALA A 27 -2.02 9.99 1.36
C ALA A 27 -0.85 9.41 2.15
N TYR A 28 -1.07 9.03 3.41
CA TYR A 28 -0.08 8.35 4.25
C TYR A 28 0.42 7.06 3.59
N ILE A 29 -0.51 6.20 3.15
CA ILE A 29 -0.22 4.94 2.45
C ILE A 29 0.65 5.21 1.22
N LYS A 30 0.26 6.17 0.38
CA LYS A 30 1.01 6.50 -0.84
C LYS A 30 2.42 7.01 -0.53
N THR A 31 2.56 7.91 0.45
CA THR A 31 3.86 8.42 0.88
C THR A 31 4.72 7.29 1.43
N LEU A 32 4.19 6.45 2.33
CA LEU A 32 4.92 5.34 2.92
C LEU A 32 5.44 4.35 1.85
N THR A 33 4.62 4.01 0.86
CA THR A 33 5.04 3.01 -0.15
C THR A 33 5.90 3.59 -1.27
N CYS A 34 5.65 4.83 -1.69
CA CYS A 34 6.28 5.40 -2.89
C CYS A 34 7.36 6.46 -2.59
N TYR A 35 7.28 7.14 -1.45
CA TYR A 35 8.21 8.22 -1.05
C TYR A 35 8.50 8.17 0.47
N PRO A 36 8.97 7.02 1.00
CA PRO A 36 9.15 6.84 2.44
C PRO A 36 10.08 7.89 3.07
N GLU A 37 11.02 8.43 2.30
CA GLU A 37 11.94 9.50 2.72
C GLU A 37 11.23 10.83 3.07
N ARG A 38 9.98 11.01 2.62
CA ARG A 38 9.17 12.19 2.89
C ARG A 38 8.22 12.02 4.07
N LEU A 39 8.20 10.84 4.68
CA LEU A 39 7.26 10.53 5.75
C LEU A 39 7.66 11.26 7.04
N LEU A 40 6.74 12.02 7.61
CA LEU A 40 6.95 12.76 8.86
C LEU A 40 6.07 12.19 9.97
N LYS A 41 6.48 12.39 11.23
CA LYS A 41 5.70 11.95 12.42
C LYS A 41 4.26 12.49 12.40
N LYS A 42 4.07 13.74 11.97
CA LYS A 42 2.75 14.34 11.82
C LYS A 42 1.82 13.53 10.90
N ASP A 43 2.36 12.89 9.86
CA ASP A 43 1.56 12.11 8.91
C ASP A 43 1.07 10.82 9.55
N TYR A 44 1.85 10.24 10.47
CA TYR A 44 1.46 9.09 11.30
C TYR A 44 0.43 9.46 12.39
N ASP A 45 0.56 10.64 12.99
CA ASP A 45 -0.32 11.09 14.08
C ASP A 45 -1.73 11.43 13.58
N ILE A 46 -1.87 11.96 12.35
CA ILE A 46 -3.17 12.37 11.82
C ILE A 46 -4.04 11.23 11.26
N VAL A 47 -3.48 10.04 11.04
CA VAL A 47 -4.19 8.86 10.48
C VAL A 47 -4.55 7.86 11.57
N MET A 48 -5.63 7.09 11.37
CA MET A 48 -6.04 5.99 12.25
C MET A 48 -6.08 6.42 13.74
N ARG A 49 -6.69 7.57 14.04
CA ARG A 49 -6.59 8.22 15.37
C ARG A 49 -7.17 7.37 16.50
N GLU A 50 -8.20 6.58 16.20
CA GLU A 50 -8.85 5.68 17.16
C GLU A 50 -8.13 4.34 17.32
N PHE A 51 -7.05 4.10 16.56
CA PHE A 51 -6.32 2.83 16.55
C PHE A 51 -5.16 2.88 17.54
N LYS A 52 -4.88 1.75 18.18
CA LYS A 52 -3.67 1.53 18.96
C LYS A 52 -2.44 1.61 18.06
N HIS A 53 -1.31 2.01 18.63
CA HIS A 53 -0.03 2.03 17.91
C HIS A 53 0.33 0.67 17.31
N SER A 54 0.02 -0.42 18.01
CA SER A 54 0.22 -1.79 17.51
C SER A 54 -0.57 -2.07 16.23
N GLU A 55 -1.79 -1.56 16.12
CA GLU A 55 -2.63 -1.74 14.93
C GLU A 55 -2.12 -0.87 13.77
N LYS A 56 -1.64 0.34 14.05
CA LYS A 56 -0.96 1.16 13.03
C LYS A 56 0.30 0.46 12.49
N VAL A 57 1.10 -0.17 13.37
CA VAL A 57 2.27 -0.97 12.95
C VAL A 57 1.83 -2.17 12.11
N HIS A 58 0.74 -2.85 12.50
CA HIS A 58 0.18 -3.95 11.73
C HIS A 58 -0.23 -3.53 10.32
N VAL A 59 -0.87 -2.36 10.18
CA VAL A 59 -1.17 -1.78 8.87
C VAL A 59 0.12 -1.57 8.07
N ASN A 60 1.17 -1.01 8.67
CA ASN A 60 2.45 -0.80 7.97
C ASN A 60 3.08 -2.12 7.47
N LEU A 61 2.98 -3.21 8.24
CA LEU A 61 3.43 -4.52 7.80
C LEU A 61 2.67 -4.99 6.55
N MET A 62 1.33 -4.88 6.55
CA MET A 62 0.50 -5.23 5.38
C MET A 62 0.87 -4.39 4.15
N LEU A 63 1.15 -3.09 4.33
CA LEU A 63 1.52 -2.21 3.22
C LEU A 63 2.89 -2.58 2.63
N MET A 64 3.86 -2.94 3.47
CA MET A 64 5.20 -3.34 3.04
C MET A 64 5.19 -4.68 2.30
N GLU A 65 4.48 -5.68 2.83
CA GLU A 65 4.33 -6.99 2.18
C GLU A 65 3.63 -6.86 0.81
N ALA A 66 2.55 -6.08 0.72
CA ALA A 66 1.85 -5.86 -0.55
C ALA A 66 2.72 -5.11 -1.58
N LYS A 67 3.59 -4.19 -1.13
CA LYS A 67 4.56 -3.54 -2.02
C LYS A 67 5.57 -4.55 -2.54
N GLN A 68 6.20 -5.31 -1.65
CA GLN A 68 7.22 -6.30 -2.02
C GLN A 68 6.64 -7.36 -2.96
N GLN A 69 5.42 -7.84 -2.69
CA GLN A 69 4.73 -8.79 -3.58
C GLN A 69 4.51 -8.22 -4.97
N ALA A 70 4.04 -6.97 -5.09
CA ALA A 70 3.83 -6.34 -6.40
C ALA A 70 5.14 -6.19 -7.19
N GLU A 71 6.21 -5.72 -6.54
CA GLU A 71 7.52 -5.55 -7.17
C GLU A 71 8.12 -6.88 -7.62
N LEU A 72 8.05 -7.91 -6.77
CA LEU A 72 8.50 -9.27 -7.10
C LEU A 72 7.70 -9.86 -8.26
N LEU A 73 6.38 -9.69 -8.29
CA LEU A 73 5.54 -10.19 -9.39
C LEU A 73 5.96 -9.58 -10.74
N TYR A 74 6.24 -8.28 -10.79
CA TYR A 74 6.72 -7.65 -12.01
C TYR A 74 8.11 -8.14 -12.43
N ALA A 75 9.04 -8.27 -11.48
CA ALA A 75 10.39 -8.80 -11.75
C ALA A 75 10.33 -10.25 -12.26
N LEU A 76 9.58 -11.12 -11.57
CA LEU A 76 9.43 -12.53 -11.95
C LEU A 76 8.72 -12.68 -13.30
N ARG A 77 7.72 -11.84 -13.60
CA ARG A 77 7.08 -11.82 -14.92
C ARG A 77 8.08 -11.45 -16.03
N ALA A 78 8.96 -10.48 -15.78
CA ALA A 78 10.00 -10.11 -16.74
C ALA A 78 11.00 -11.25 -16.97
N LEU A 79 11.43 -11.92 -15.90
CA LEU A 79 12.28 -13.12 -15.99
C LEU A 79 11.61 -14.24 -16.78
N ASN A 80 10.32 -14.51 -16.51
CA ASN A 80 9.60 -15.58 -17.19
C ASN A 80 9.50 -15.33 -18.71
N ARG A 81 9.29 -14.07 -19.12
CA ARG A 81 9.28 -13.63 -20.53
C ARG A 81 10.64 -13.65 -21.21
N TYR A 82 11.72 -13.63 -20.45
CA TYR A 82 13.06 -13.77 -20.99
C TYR A 82 13.42 -15.24 -21.20
N ILE A 83 12.97 -16.10 -20.28
CA ILE A 83 13.24 -17.54 -20.32
C ILE A 83 12.35 -18.25 -21.35
N THR A 84 11.08 -17.85 -21.48
CA THR A 84 10.08 -18.41 -22.40
C THR A 84 9.73 -17.42 -23.50
#